data_AF-A0A8S3Z825-F1
#
_entry.id   AF-A0A8S3Z825-F1
#
_cell.length_a   1.000
_cell.length_b   1.000
_cell.length_c   1.000
_cell.angle_alpha   90.00
_cell.angle_beta   90.00
_cell.angle_gamma   90.00
#
_symmetry.space_group_name_H-M   'P 1'
#
loop_
_entity.id
_entity.type
_entity.pdbx_description
1 polymer ?
#
loop_
_entity_poly.entity_id
_entity_poly.type
_entity_poly.pdbx_seq_one_letter_code
_entity_poly.pdbx_strand_id
1 'polypeptide(L)'
;LEDCALQIYRYHSGAQADFGTYLDLESTLAEQADELEGFTDQRKNTLILRTQLTVRVHAIIEKLLNSTGRELRRALFSLKQIFQDDKDLVHEFVNNDGLDCLIKVGTEADQNYQNYILRALGQVMLYVDGMEGVIRHNATVQWLYSLLGSKGRLVVKTALKLLLVFVEYTESNTAQLIKAVNTVDSRRGLHPWVNIMSLLSEKDGADSELLIYTMTLVNKVVSAIPDQDTFYDVTDALEELGMDTITQRHMNKQGADLDLLTQFQIYESALRHEDGDDSSAISLVESLRRVPRMKSEGQPRKSKRHDVGQKMTKPTSVPGLPSAPETPAEAFRRRRQQQREY
;
A
#
# COMPACT_ATOMS: atom_id res chain seq x y z
N LEU A 1 11.48 25.59 35.68
CA LEU A 1 11.33 24.13 35.89
C LEU A 1 10.09 23.59 35.17
N GLU A 2 9.16 24.45 34.75
CA GLU A 2 7.90 24.04 34.12
C GLU A 2 8.07 23.26 32.80
N ASP A 3 9.12 23.49 32.03
CA ASP A 3 9.40 22.78 30.76
C ASP A 3 10.39 21.60 30.91
N CYS A 4 10.70 21.22 32.15
CA CYS A 4 11.68 20.17 32.44
C CYS A 4 11.02 18.79 32.60
N ALA A 5 11.71 17.76 32.14
CA ALA A 5 11.39 16.36 32.35
C ALA A 5 12.61 15.62 32.89
N LEU A 6 12.36 14.53 33.62
CA LEU A 6 13.40 13.60 34.07
C LEU A 6 13.28 12.31 33.27
N GLN A 7 14.41 11.83 32.75
CA GLN A 7 14.47 10.56 32.05
C GLN A 7 15.54 9.67 32.65
N ILE A 8 15.24 8.38 32.76
CA ILE A 8 16.21 7.38 33.23
C ILE A 8 17.31 7.19 32.17
N TYR A 9 18.55 7.13 32.62
CA TYR A 9 19.70 6.83 31.77
C TYR A 9 20.43 5.61 32.30
N ARG A 10 20.53 4.57 31.46
CA ARG A 10 21.10 3.27 31.85
C ARG A 10 22.47 3.07 31.24
N TYR A 11 23.45 2.79 32.10
CA TYR A 11 24.76 2.29 31.70
C TYR A 11 24.76 0.76 31.77
N HIS A 12 24.74 0.10 30.62
CA HIS A 12 24.99 -1.34 30.55
C HIS A 12 26.50 -1.56 30.50
N SER A 13 27.06 -2.31 31.45
CA SER A 13 28.50 -2.65 31.47
C SER A 13 28.91 -3.33 30.16
N GLY A 14 29.55 -2.58 29.27
CA GLY A 14 30.06 -3.06 27.98
C GLY A 14 29.18 -2.77 26.75
N ALA A 15 28.02 -2.12 26.89
CA ALA A 15 27.18 -1.68 25.76
C ALA A 15 26.97 -0.16 25.74
N GLN A 16 26.49 0.36 24.61
CA GLN A 16 26.09 1.76 24.48
C GLN A 16 25.05 2.10 25.55
N ALA A 17 25.27 3.24 26.23
CA ALA A 17 24.33 3.74 27.21
C ALA A 17 23.02 4.15 26.52
N ASP A 18 21.89 3.86 27.17
CA ASP A 18 20.56 3.94 26.55
C ASP A 18 19.61 4.81 27.38
N PHE A 19 18.72 5.50 26.67
CA PHE A 19 17.68 6.34 27.26
C PHE A 19 16.47 5.45 27.61
N GLY A 20 16.10 5.47 28.89
CA GLY A 20 14.95 4.73 29.42
C GLY A 20 13.68 5.58 29.49
N THR A 21 12.75 5.12 30.32
CA THR A 21 11.44 5.75 30.54
C THR A 21 11.56 7.20 31.06
N TYR A 22 10.67 8.08 30.58
CA TYR A 22 10.45 9.39 31.18
C TYR A 22 9.67 9.22 32.48
N LEU A 23 10.08 9.91 33.54
CA LEU A 23 9.38 9.87 34.82
C LEU A 23 8.13 10.73 34.75
N ASP A 24 7.03 10.18 35.26
CA ASP A 24 5.86 10.97 35.60
C ASP A 24 6.18 11.81 36.85
N LEU A 25 6.21 13.13 36.68
CA LEU A 25 6.51 14.08 37.76
C LEU A 25 5.30 14.33 38.67
N GLU A 26 4.11 13.87 38.29
CA GLU A 26 2.89 13.96 39.11
C GLU A 26 2.74 12.76 40.06
N SER A 27 3.46 11.66 39.78
CA SER A 27 3.46 10.44 40.59
C SER A 27 4.75 10.24 41.37
N THR A 28 4.69 9.56 42.50
CA THR A 28 5.88 9.11 43.23
C THR A 28 6.60 7.99 42.47
N LEU A 29 7.89 7.77 42.77
CA LEU A 29 8.66 6.66 42.17
C LEU A 29 8.09 5.27 42.52
N ALA A 30 7.40 5.15 43.65
CA ALA A 30 6.79 3.89 44.08
C ALA A 30 5.51 3.58 43.28
N GLU A 31 4.73 4.60 42.93
CA GLU A 31 3.49 4.45 42.15
C GLU A 31 3.74 4.05 40.70
N GLN A 32 4.85 4.52 40.12
CA GLN A 32 5.25 4.21 38.74
C GLN A 32 6.31 3.10 38.65
N ALA A 33 6.61 2.40 39.75
CA ALA A 33 7.73 1.45 39.82
C ALA A 33 7.64 0.32 38.77
N ASP A 34 6.42 -0.11 38.42
CA ASP A 34 6.17 -1.16 37.43
C ASP A 34 6.57 -0.74 36.00
N GLU A 35 6.58 0.56 35.70
CA GLU A 35 6.99 1.13 34.41
C GLU A 35 8.51 1.40 34.34
N LEU A 36 9.18 1.42 35.49
CA LEU A 36 10.61 1.70 35.62
C LEU A 36 11.41 0.38 35.63
N GLU A 37 11.41 -0.33 34.50
CA GLU A 37 12.06 -1.65 34.38
C GLU A 37 13.51 -1.65 34.93
N GLY A 38 13.79 -2.51 35.91
CA GLY A 38 15.11 -2.66 36.53
C GLY A 38 15.61 -1.48 37.36
N PHE A 39 14.78 -0.46 37.61
CA PHE A 39 15.16 0.73 38.38
C PHE A 39 15.40 0.41 39.86
N THR A 40 14.58 -0.47 40.45
CA THR A 40 14.69 -0.90 41.85
C THR A 40 15.84 -1.88 42.09
N ASP A 41 16.27 -2.59 41.05
CA ASP A 41 17.29 -3.63 41.14
C ASP A 41 18.72 -3.04 41.15
N GLN A 42 18.87 -1.80 40.66
CA GLN A 42 20.15 -1.12 40.59
C GLN A 42 20.43 -0.31 41.85
N ARG A 43 21.66 -0.43 42.37
CA ARG A 43 22.12 0.37 43.52
C ARG A 43 22.32 1.86 43.20
N LYS A 44 22.46 2.21 41.92
CA LYS A 44 22.68 3.59 41.45
C LYS A 44 21.97 3.77 40.12
N ASN A 45 21.02 4.70 40.07
CA ASN A 45 20.35 5.12 38.85
C ASN A 45 20.86 6.51 38.44
N THR A 46 20.99 6.75 37.13
CA THR A 46 21.30 8.07 36.59
C THR A 46 20.02 8.66 36.01
N LEU A 47 19.72 9.91 36.38
CA LEU A 47 18.60 10.66 35.82
C LEU A 47 19.13 11.83 35.02
N ILE A 48 18.57 12.02 33.83
CA ILE A 48 18.87 13.16 32.96
C ILE A 48 17.74 14.16 33.09
N LEU A 49 18.09 15.40 33.45
CA LEU A 49 17.20 16.55 33.33
C LEU A 49 17.25 17.06 31.89
N ARG A 50 16.10 17.05 31.21
CA ARG A 50 15.98 17.50 29.81
C ARG A 50 14.66 18.26 29.60
N THR A 51 14.48 18.83 28.41
CA THR A 51 13.22 19.47 28.03
C THR A 51 12.13 18.43 27.79
N GLN A 52 10.90 18.72 28.21
CA GLN A 52 9.72 17.88 27.96
C GLN A 52 9.51 17.57 26.47
N LEU A 53 8.97 16.39 26.19
CA LEU A 53 8.69 15.94 24.82
C LEU A 53 7.71 16.88 24.12
N THR A 54 6.60 17.23 24.78
CA THR A 54 5.58 18.16 24.27
C THR A 54 6.20 19.49 23.85
N VAL A 55 6.99 20.12 24.72
CA VAL A 55 7.68 21.40 24.43
C VAL A 55 8.62 21.26 23.23
N ARG A 56 9.37 20.17 23.14
CA ARG A 56 10.26 19.90 22.00
C ARG A 56 9.50 19.70 20.70
N VAL A 57 8.37 18.99 20.73
CA VAL A 57 7.49 18.78 19.56
C VAL A 57 6.90 20.10 19.08
N HIS A 58 6.38 20.93 19.99
CA HIS A 58 5.88 22.26 19.64
C HIS A 58 6.97 23.13 19.01
N ALA A 59 8.20 23.11 19.56
CA ALA A 59 9.32 23.82 18.97
C ALA A 59 9.70 23.30 17.56
N ILE A 60 9.57 21.99 17.31
CA ILE A 60 9.77 21.41 15.98
C ILE A 60 8.69 21.93 15.01
N ILE A 61 7.41 21.84 15.39
CA ILE A 61 6.27 22.26 14.56
C ILE A 61 6.34 23.75 14.25
N GLU A 62 6.55 24.58 15.27
CA GLU A 62 6.70 26.03 15.11
C GLU A 62 7.84 26.37 14.17
N LYS A 63 8.99 25.70 14.32
CA LYS A 63 10.13 25.89 13.43
C LYS A 63 9.81 25.51 11.98
N LEU A 64 9.08 24.41 11.76
CA LEU A 64 8.68 24.01 10.41
C LEU A 64 7.71 24.99 9.76
N LEU A 65 6.78 25.57 10.53
CA LEU A 65 5.77 26.50 10.03
C LEU A 65 6.32 27.92 9.81
N ASN A 66 7.27 28.36 10.62
CA ASN A 66 7.78 29.74 10.61
C ASN A 66 9.11 29.92 9.87
N SER A 67 9.80 28.83 9.51
CA SER A 67 11.07 28.91 8.75
C SER A 67 10.84 28.99 7.25
N THR A 68 11.76 29.64 6.53
CA THR A 68 11.77 29.65 5.06
C THR A 68 13.18 29.41 4.50
N GLY A 69 13.27 29.08 3.21
CA GLY A 69 14.54 28.95 2.48
C GLY A 69 15.55 28.01 3.15
N ARG A 70 16.77 28.50 3.39
CA ARG A 70 17.87 27.67 3.92
C ARG A 70 17.56 27.11 5.31
N GLU A 71 16.82 27.84 6.13
CA GLU A 71 16.49 27.41 7.50
C GLU A 71 15.49 26.25 7.48
N LEU A 72 14.40 26.39 6.70
CA LEU A 72 13.42 25.34 6.52
C LEU A 72 14.08 24.07 5.96
N ARG A 73 14.96 24.22 4.96
CA ARG A 73 15.71 23.10 4.39
C ARG A 73 16.49 22.34 5.46
N ARG A 74 17.17 23.04 6.37
CA ARG A 74 17.94 22.42 7.46
C ARG A 74 17.01 21.73 8.47
N ALA A 75 15.91 22.38 8.84
CA ALA A 75 14.92 21.79 9.75
C ALA A 75 14.36 20.47 9.21
N LEU A 76 13.90 20.47 7.95
CA LEU A 76 13.38 19.27 7.28
C LEU A 76 14.43 18.18 7.14
N PHE A 77 15.67 18.54 6.78
CA PHE A 77 16.76 17.57 6.62
C PHE A 77 17.10 16.85 7.94
N SER A 78 17.12 17.59 9.05
CA SER A 78 17.42 17.05 10.39
C SER A 78 16.28 16.21 10.98
N LEU A 79 15.05 16.39 10.50
CA LEU A 79 13.86 15.82 11.13
C LEU A 79 13.90 14.28 11.21
N LYS A 80 14.42 13.62 10.17
CA LYS A 80 14.64 12.16 10.20
C LYS A 80 15.51 11.77 11.40
N GLN A 81 16.64 12.43 11.59
CA GLN A 81 17.60 12.10 12.65
C GLN A 81 16.97 12.32 14.03
N ILE A 82 16.19 13.40 14.19
CA ILE A 82 15.50 13.71 15.44
C ILE A 82 14.58 12.56 15.87
N PHE A 83 13.74 12.04 14.96
CA PHE A 83 12.87 10.90 15.27
C PHE A 83 13.62 9.58 15.43
N GLN A 84 14.77 9.43 14.76
CA GLN A 84 15.60 8.24 14.88
C GLN A 84 16.31 8.17 16.24
N ASP A 85 16.79 9.30 16.75
CA ASP A 85 17.53 9.39 18.01
C ASP A 85 16.62 9.36 19.24
N ASP A 86 15.34 9.70 19.08
CA ASP A 86 14.39 9.85 20.18
C ASP A 86 12.99 9.39 19.74
N LYS A 87 12.73 8.09 19.90
CA LYS A 87 11.48 7.44 19.48
C LYS A 87 10.25 8.01 20.20
N ASP A 88 10.42 8.50 21.43
CA ASP A 88 9.30 9.00 22.25
C ASP A 88 8.76 10.33 21.70
N LEU A 89 9.56 11.06 20.91
CA LEU A 89 9.07 12.20 20.15
C LEU A 89 8.05 11.81 19.08
N VAL A 90 8.06 10.57 18.57
CA VAL A 90 7.18 10.16 17.47
C VAL A 90 5.73 10.11 17.93
N HIS A 91 5.48 9.50 19.10
CA HIS A 91 4.15 9.47 19.70
C HIS A 91 3.63 10.89 19.96
N GLU A 92 4.44 11.73 20.62
CA GLU A 92 4.07 13.11 20.91
C GLU A 92 3.88 13.96 19.63
N PHE A 93 4.70 13.75 18.61
CA PHE A 93 4.57 14.46 17.34
C PHE A 93 3.25 14.14 16.63
N VAL A 94 2.83 12.88 16.66
CA VAL A 94 1.54 12.47 16.08
C VAL A 94 0.36 13.08 16.84
N ASN A 95 0.41 13.12 18.18
CA ASN A 95 -0.69 13.61 19.01
C ASN A 95 -0.87 15.13 18.99
N ASN A 96 0.17 15.89 18.62
CA ASN A 96 0.16 17.35 18.60
C ASN A 96 0.15 17.92 17.17
N ASP A 97 -0.65 17.35 16.26
CA ASP A 97 -0.84 17.82 14.87
C ASP A 97 0.46 17.90 14.02
N GLY A 98 1.49 17.12 14.38
CA GLY A 98 2.74 17.11 13.66
C GLY A 98 2.60 16.57 12.23
N LEU A 99 1.72 15.58 12.01
CA LEU A 99 1.43 15.08 10.67
C LEU A 99 0.76 16.15 9.79
N ASP A 100 -0.22 16.88 10.32
CA ASP A 100 -0.84 18.02 9.62
C ASP A 100 0.20 19.08 9.24
N CYS A 101 1.13 19.39 10.15
CA CYS A 101 2.25 20.27 9.86
C CYS A 101 3.09 19.76 8.66
N LEU A 102 3.43 18.47 8.62
CA LEU A 102 4.19 17.89 7.49
C LEU A 102 3.43 17.98 6.17
N ILE A 103 2.13 17.69 6.16
CA ILE A 103 1.31 17.75 4.94
C ILE A 103 1.15 19.18 4.45
N LYS A 104 0.92 20.13 5.37
CA LYS A 104 0.82 21.55 5.05
C LYS A 104 2.10 22.06 4.40
N VAL A 105 3.26 21.83 5.04
CA VAL A 105 4.56 22.24 4.48
C VAL A 105 4.85 21.49 3.17
N GLY A 106 4.55 20.20 3.08
CA GLY A 106 4.87 19.36 1.92
C GLY A 106 4.04 19.63 0.68
N THR A 107 2.81 20.12 0.82
CA THR A 107 1.91 20.40 -0.31
C THR A 107 2.38 21.60 -1.13
N GLU A 108 2.95 22.61 -0.49
CA GLU A 108 3.43 23.84 -1.15
C GLU A 108 4.93 23.79 -1.51
N ALA A 109 5.62 22.73 -1.07
CA ALA A 109 7.06 22.61 -1.17
C ALA A 109 7.57 22.06 -2.51
N ASP A 110 8.84 22.37 -2.81
CA ASP A 110 9.55 21.77 -3.93
C ASP A 110 9.88 20.29 -3.72
N GLN A 111 10.34 19.61 -4.78
CA GLN A 111 10.64 18.17 -4.76
C GLN A 111 11.72 17.78 -3.74
N ASN A 112 12.68 18.66 -3.43
CA ASN A 112 13.73 18.37 -2.46
C ASN A 112 13.17 18.37 -1.04
N TYR A 113 12.33 19.36 -0.73
CA TYR A 113 11.68 19.48 0.57
C TYR A 113 10.67 18.36 0.78
N GLN A 114 9.87 18.05 -0.24
CA GLN A 114 9.00 16.86 -0.25
C GLN A 114 9.80 15.60 0.04
N ASN A 115 10.98 15.42 -0.55
CA ASN A 115 11.82 14.26 -0.27
C ASN A 115 12.29 14.21 1.19
N TYR A 116 12.68 15.33 1.79
CA TYR A 116 13.06 15.38 3.21
C TYR A 116 11.89 15.04 4.13
N ILE A 117 10.69 15.55 3.82
CA ILE A 117 9.47 15.20 4.55
C ILE A 117 9.17 13.71 4.43
N LEU A 118 9.25 13.13 3.23
CA LEU A 118 9.04 11.70 3.03
C LEU A 118 10.06 10.85 3.81
N ARG A 119 11.33 11.28 3.91
CA ARG A 119 12.35 10.58 4.70
C ARG A 119 12.03 10.62 6.21
N ALA A 120 11.52 11.75 6.70
CA ALA A 120 11.08 11.87 8.09
C ALA A 120 9.81 11.05 8.35
N LEU A 121 8.83 11.10 7.45
CA LEU A 121 7.59 10.32 7.53
C LEU A 121 7.88 8.81 7.49
N GLY A 122 8.83 8.38 6.65
CA GLY A 122 9.30 7.00 6.64
C GLY A 122 9.92 6.57 7.97
N GLN A 123 10.63 7.48 8.65
CA GLN A 123 11.16 7.19 9.99
C GLN A 123 10.02 7.09 11.03
N VAL A 124 9.04 7.99 10.98
CA VAL A 124 7.84 7.94 11.83
C VAL A 124 7.12 6.61 11.67
N MET A 125 6.91 6.15 10.43
CA MET A 125 6.22 4.89 10.12
C MET A 125 6.94 3.62 10.59
N LEU A 126 8.21 3.69 11.00
CA LEU A 126 8.92 2.53 11.58
C LEU A 126 8.51 2.25 13.03
N TYR A 127 7.90 3.21 13.71
CA TYR A 127 7.41 3.07 15.08
C TYR A 127 5.91 2.77 15.07
N VAL A 128 5.46 1.95 16.02
CA VAL A 128 4.04 1.54 16.13
C VAL A 128 3.14 2.78 16.26
N ASP A 129 3.44 3.68 17.20
CA ASP A 129 2.68 4.93 17.40
C ASP A 129 2.65 5.80 16.14
N GLY A 130 3.76 5.86 15.42
CA GLY A 130 3.89 6.64 14.20
C GLY A 130 3.03 6.07 13.07
N MET A 131 3.09 4.75 12.86
CA MET A 131 2.25 4.06 11.88
C MET A 131 0.77 4.19 12.22
N GLU A 132 0.38 3.95 13.48
CA GLU A 132 -0.99 4.14 13.93
C GLU A 132 -1.49 5.58 13.72
N GLY A 133 -0.63 6.57 13.97
CA GLY A 133 -0.88 7.97 13.64
C GLY A 133 -1.21 8.18 12.17
N VAL A 134 -0.40 7.60 11.27
CA VAL A 134 -0.64 7.69 9.82
C VAL A 134 -1.93 6.98 9.41
N ILE A 135 -2.28 5.85 10.03
CA ILE A 135 -3.55 5.13 9.80
C ILE A 135 -4.75 6.02 10.16
N ARG A 136 -4.69 6.72 11.30
CA ARG A 136 -5.74 7.65 11.75
C ARG A 136 -5.77 8.94 10.92
N HIS A 137 -4.64 9.35 10.34
CA HIS A 137 -4.50 10.59 9.58
C HIS A 137 -4.63 10.40 8.07
N ASN A 138 -5.86 10.27 7.57
CA ASN A 138 -6.15 9.98 6.16
C ASN A 138 -5.56 11.03 5.17
N ALA A 139 -5.36 12.28 5.60
CA ALA A 139 -4.73 13.31 4.78
C ALA A 139 -3.26 12.97 4.42
N THR A 140 -2.53 12.26 5.29
CA THR A 140 -1.17 11.77 4.97
C THR A 140 -1.22 10.77 3.83
N VAL A 141 -2.15 9.81 3.86
CA VAL A 141 -2.29 8.79 2.82
C VAL A 141 -2.74 9.41 1.49
N GLN A 142 -3.66 10.38 1.54
CA GLN A 142 -4.05 11.18 0.36
C GLN A 142 -2.86 11.92 -0.24
N TRP A 143 -2.03 12.54 0.60
CA TRP A 143 -0.84 13.24 0.14
C TRP A 143 0.17 12.28 -0.50
N LEU A 144 0.46 11.14 0.14
CA LEU A 144 1.32 10.10 -0.45
C LEU A 144 0.83 9.63 -1.82
N TYR A 145 -0.48 9.39 -1.98
CA TYR A 145 -1.07 9.02 -3.27
C TYR A 145 -0.95 10.16 -4.31
N SER A 146 -1.15 11.41 -3.90
CA SER A 146 -1.02 12.57 -4.80
C SER A 146 0.41 12.73 -5.33
N LEU A 147 1.42 12.41 -4.53
CA LEU A 147 2.84 12.47 -4.90
C LEU A 147 3.22 11.46 -5.99
N LEU A 148 2.41 10.43 -6.23
CA LEU A 148 2.60 9.51 -7.35
C LEU A 148 2.44 10.20 -8.71
N GLY A 149 1.69 11.30 -8.77
CA GLY A 149 1.59 12.16 -9.96
C GLY A 149 2.69 13.23 -10.08
N SER A 150 3.70 13.22 -9.20
CA SER A 150 4.79 14.20 -9.22
C SER A 150 5.75 13.99 -10.39
N LYS A 151 6.32 15.08 -10.90
CA LYS A 151 7.42 15.04 -11.89
C LYS A 151 8.75 14.56 -11.27
N GLY A 152 8.87 14.57 -9.94
CA GLY A 152 10.10 14.21 -9.24
C GLY A 152 10.20 12.71 -9.06
N ARG A 153 10.95 12.00 -9.92
CA ARG A 153 11.06 10.53 -9.89
C ARG A 153 11.47 9.98 -8.52
N LEU A 154 12.36 10.66 -7.81
CA LEU A 154 12.76 10.28 -6.45
C LEU A 154 11.60 10.41 -5.45
N VAL A 155 10.79 11.47 -5.56
CA VAL A 155 9.61 11.70 -4.73
C VAL A 155 8.58 10.60 -4.97
N VAL A 156 8.29 10.28 -6.24
CA VAL A 156 7.38 9.18 -6.63
C VAL A 156 7.88 7.85 -6.05
N LYS A 157 9.16 7.52 -6.25
CA LYS A 157 9.78 6.28 -5.75
C LYS A 157 9.68 6.17 -4.23
N THR A 158 9.98 7.25 -3.50
CA THR A 158 9.89 7.25 -2.03
C THR A 158 8.43 7.13 -1.57
N ALA A 159 7.49 7.86 -2.19
CA ALA A 159 6.07 7.77 -1.86
C ALA A 159 5.51 6.34 -2.10
N LEU A 160 5.86 5.70 -3.21
CA LEU A 160 5.49 4.29 -3.47
C LEU A 160 6.01 3.35 -2.38
N LYS A 161 7.27 3.50 -1.96
CA LYS A 161 7.84 2.67 -0.88
C LYS A 161 7.09 2.87 0.43
N LEU A 162 6.71 4.11 0.78
CA LEU A 162 5.93 4.37 1.98
C LEU A 162 4.52 3.78 1.88
N LEU A 163 3.86 3.88 0.73
CA LEU A 163 2.56 3.25 0.50
C LEU A 163 2.64 1.72 0.61
N LEU A 164 3.72 1.10 0.12
CA LEU A 164 3.98 -0.33 0.30
C LEU A 164 4.13 -0.69 1.78
N VAL A 165 5.00 0.01 2.52
CA VAL A 165 5.18 -0.21 3.97
C VAL A 165 3.85 -0.02 4.71
N PHE A 166 3.03 0.96 4.30
CA PHE A 166 1.72 1.21 4.88
C PHE A 166 0.76 0.02 4.69
N VAL A 167 0.59 -0.49 3.46
CA VAL A 167 -0.32 -1.63 3.21
C VAL A 167 0.23 -2.97 3.71
N GLU A 168 1.55 -3.09 3.87
CA GLU A 168 2.21 -4.27 4.45
C GLU A 168 2.04 -4.39 5.95
N TYR A 169 1.87 -3.26 6.64
CA TYR A 169 1.77 -3.24 8.10
C TYR A 169 0.53 -4.00 8.62
N THR A 170 -0.63 -3.82 7.98
CA THR A 170 -1.86 -4.56 8.28
C THR A 170 -2.80 -4.56 7.08
N GLU A 171 -3.52 -5.66 6.84
CA GLU A 171 -4.46 -5.77 5.72
C GLU A 171 -5.53 -4.66 5.74
N SER A 172 -5.95 -4.23 6.94
CA SER A 172 -6.96 -3.18 7.12
C SER A 172 -6.55 -1.80 6.56
N ASN A 173 -5.24 -1.54 6.41
CA ASN A 173 -4.73 -0.31 5.82
C ASN A 173 -5.10 -0.18 4.34
N THR A 174 -5.37 -1.29 3.66
CA THR A 174 -5.84 -1.31 2.27
C THR A 174 -7.11 -0.50 2.09
N ALA A 175 -8.06 -0.59 3.03
CA ALA A 175 -9.29 0.21 2.98
C ALA A 175 -9.02 1.72 3.08
N GLN A 176 -8.04 2.12 3.92
CA GLN A 176 -7.63 3.53 4.04
C GLN A 176 -6.97 4.05 2.77
N LEU A 177 -6.16 3.23 2.09
CA LEU A 177 -5.56 3.58 0.81
C LEU A 177 -6.62 3.72 -0.28
N ILE A 178 -7.54 2.76 -0.41
CA ILE A 178 -8.65 2.84 -1.40
C ILE A 178 -9.47 4.12 -1.18
N LYS A 179 -9.82 4.43 0.08
CA LYS A 179 -10.52 5.66 0.45
C LYS A 179 -9.73 6.91 0.04
N ALA A 180 -8.42 6.93 0.26
CA ALA A 180 -7.55 8.05 -0.09
C ALA A 180 -7.47 8.23 -1.62
N VAL A 181 -7.29 7.16 -2.39
CA VAL A 181 -7.28 7.16 -3.86
C VAL A 181 -8.58 7.75 -4.40
N ASN A 182 -9.72 7.19 -3.97
CA ASN A 182 -11.04 7.66 -4.40
C ASN A 182 -11.24 9.13 -4.06
N THR A 183 -10.83 9.58 -2.87
CA THR A 183 -10.98 10.97 -2.44
C THR A 183 -10.14 11.93 -3.30
N VAL A 184 -8.87 11.59 -3.57
CA VAL A 184 -7.97 12.46 -4.33
C VAL A 184 -8.39 12.59 -5.78
N ASP A 185 -8.70 11.48 -6.46
CA ASP A 185 -9.06 11.53 -7.87
C ASP A 185 -10.46 12.08 -8.09
N SER A 186 -11.43 11.75 -7.22
CA SER A 186 -12.78 12.33 -7.32
C SER A 186 -12.78 13.84 -7.12
N ARG A 187 -11.95 14.37 -6.19
CA ARG A 187 -11.77 15.82 -6.02
C ARG A 187 -11.20 16.51 -7.26
N ARG A 188 -10.47 15.78 -8.11
CA ARG A 188 -9.91 16.26 -9.37
C ARG A 188 -10.84 16.02 -10.57
N GLY A 189 -11.99 15.37 -10.36
CA GLY A 189 -12.89 14.94 -11.44
C GLY A 189 -12.29 13.84 -12.33
N LEU A 190 -11.37 13.04 -11.78
CA LEU A 190 -10.70 11.95 -12.49
C LEU A 190 -11.22 10.59 -12.00
N HIS A 191 -11.07 9.57 -12.85
CA HIS A 191 -11.33 8.19 -12.44
C HIS A 191 -10.31 7.75 -11.36
N PRO A 192 -10.73 6.98 -10.34
CA PRO A 192 -9.82 6.45 -9.34
C PRO A 192 -8.66 5.66 -9.97
N TRP A 193 -7.50 5.68 -9.32
CA TRP A 193 -6.25 4.97 -9.73
C TRP A 193 -5.47 5.61 -10.87
N VAL A 194 -5.83 6.82 -11.31
CA VAL A 194 -5.21 7.45 -12.48
C VAL A 194 -3.70 7.66 -12.32
N ASN A 195 -3.22 8.00 -11.12
CA ASN A 195 -1.79 8.22 -10.89
C ASN A 195 -1.01 6.91 -11.01
N ILE A 196 -1.56 5.80 -10.49
CA ILE A 196 -0.96 4.46 -10.58
C ILE A 196 -0.92 3.99 -12.04
N MET A 197 -2.04 4.17 -12.77
CA MET A 197 -2.13 3.79 -14.17
C MET A 197 -1.20 4.62 -15.06
N SER A 198 -1.04 5.91 -14.76
CA SER A 198 -0.07 6.77 -15.44
C SER A 198 1.35 6.23 -15.30
N LEU A 199 1.76 5.81 -14.10
CA LEU A 199 3.09 5.23 -13.86
C LEU A 199 3.31 3.94 -14.66
N LEU A 200 2.33 3.04 -14.69
CA LEU A 200 2.43 1.78 -15.44
C LEU A 200 2.44 1.99 -16.96
N SER A 201 1.83 3.09 -17.42
CA SER A 201 1.67 3.41 -18.85
C SER A 201 2.92 4.01 -19.51
N GLU A 202 3.96 4.40 -18.75
CA GLU A 202 5.17 5.03 -19.28
C GLU A 202 5.81 4.18 -20.41
N LYS A 203 6.08 4.80 -21.56
CA LYS A 203 6.45 4.10 -22.81
C LYS A 203 7.96 3.97 -23.04
N ASP A 204 8.78 4.90 -22.55
CA ASP A 204 10.22 5.00 -22.89
C ASP A 204 11.10 5.24 -21.65
N GLY A 205 12.19 4.48 -21.51
CA GLY A 205 13.15 4.64 -20.39
C GLY A 205 12.57 4.37 -18.99
N ALA A 206 11.46 3.63 -18.92
CA ALA A 206 10.78 3.31 -17.67
C ALA A 206 11.73 2.59 -16.71
N ASP A 207 11.78 3.06 -15.47
CA ASP A 207 12.56 2.47 -14.39
C ASP A 207 11.81 1.21 -13.99
N SER A 208 12.36 0.05 -14.36
CA SER A 208 11.76 -1.25 -14.06
C SER A 208 11.46 -1.37 -12.56
N GLU A 209 12.32 -0.83 -11.69
CA GLU A 209 12.12 -0.85 -10.23
C GLU A 209 10.83 -0.09 -9.85
N LEU A 210 10.58 1.06 -10.49
CA LEU A 210 9.39 1.87 -10.25
C LEU A 210 8.11 1.15 -10.71
N LEU A 211 8.16 0.51 -11.88
CA LEU A 211 7.05 -0.28 -12.41
C LEU A 211 6.77 -1.49 -11.51
N ILE A 212 7.82 -2.18 -11.04
CA ILE A 212 7.70 -3.30 -10.10
C ILE A 212 7.03 -2.82 -8.81
N TYR A 213 7.49 -1.73 -8.19
CA TYR A 213 6.84 -1.22 -6.97
C TYR A 213 5.39 -0.83 -7.18
N THR A 214 5.07 -0.22 -8.32
CA THR A 214 3.70 0.17 -8.65
C THR A 214 2.81 -1.07 -8.79
N MET A 215 3.29 -2.08 -9.51
CA MET A 215 2.53 -3.32 -9.71
C MET A 215 2.42 -4.16 -8.44
N THR A 216 3.48 -4.22 -7.62
CA THR A 216 3.46 -4.85 -6.30
C THR A 216 2.44 -4.18 -5.38
N LEU A 217 2.33 -2.84 -5.41
CA LEU A 217 1.32 -2.12 -4.63
C LEU A 217 -0.09 -2.51 -5.06
N VAL A 218 -0.36 -2.54 -6.37
CA VAL A 218 -1.65 -3.00 -6.92
C VAL A 218 -1.95 -4.43 -6.45
N ASN A 219 -1.01 -5.36 -6.59
CA ASN A 219 -1.20 -6.75 -6.16
C ASN A 219 -1.48 -6.88 -4.66
N LYS A 220 -0.79 -6.12 -3.80
CA LYS A 220 -1.04 -6.14 -2.35
C LYS A 220 -2.42 -5.60 -2.01
N VAL A 221 -2.83 -4.49 -2.61
CA VAL A 221 -4.17 -3.94 -2.44
C VAL A 221 -5.21 -4.98 -2.85
N VAL A 222 -5.11 -5.51 -4.07
CA VAL A 222 -6.06 -6.46 -4.62
C VAL A 222 -6.15 -7.74 -3.77
N SER A 223 -5.00 -8.24 -3.28
CA SER A 223 -4.92 -9.44 -2.44
C SER A 223 -5.52 -9.22 -1.04
N ALA A 224 -5.37 -8.03 -0.46
CA ALA A 224 -5.84 -7.72 0.90
C ALA A 224 -7.34 -7.36 1.00
N ILE A 225 -8.05 -7.19 -0.12
CA ILE A 225 -9.49 -6.86 -0.10
C ILE A 225 -10.33 -8.05 0.42
N PRO A 226 -11.17 -7.84 1.46
CA PRO A 226 -11.89 -8.92 2.13
C PRO A 226 -13.11 -9.45 1.36
N ASP A 227 -13.80 -8.60 0.61
CA ASP A 227 -15.09 -8.86 -0.04
C ASP A 227 -15.02 -8.76 -1.57
N GLN A 228 -15.93 -9.45 -2.26
CA GLN A 228 -15.94 -9.48 -3.73
C GLN A 228 -16.34 -8.14 -4.35
N ASP A 229 -17.25 -7.39 -3.71
CA ASP A 229 -17.76 -6.14 -4.28
C ASP A 229 -16.65 -5.10 -4.40
N THR A 230 -15.90 -4.87 -3.32
CA THR A 230 -14.75 -3.96 -3.31
C THR A 230 -13.64 -4.46 -4.25
N PHE A 231 -13.43 -5.78 -4.35
CA PHE A 231 -12.42 -6.33 -5.27
C PHE A 231 -12.77 -5.99 -6.72
N TYR A 232 -14.02 -6.20 -7.11
CA TYR A 232 -14.47 -5.88 -8.46
C TYR A 232 -14.55 -4.37 -8.70
N ASP A 233 -14.89 -3.55 -7.71
CA ASP A 233 -14.86 -2.09 -7.86
C ASP A 233 -13.46 -1.56 -8.15
N VAL A 234 -12.43 -2.08 -7.46
CA VAL A 234 -11.03 -1.71 -7.71
C VAL A 234 -10.55 -2.22 -9.07
N THR A 235 -10.74 -3.50 -9.36
CA THR A 235 -10.27 -4.10 -10.61
C THR A 235 -11.00 -3.51 -11.83
N ASP A 236 -12.32 -3.28 -11.75
CA ASP A 236 -13.08 -2.66 -12.83
C ASP A 236 -12.64 -1.22 -13.12
N ALA A 237 -12.23 -0.46 -12.09
CA ALA A 237 -11.67 0.88 -12.26
C ALA A 237 -10.29 0.84 -12.96
N LEU A 238 -9.44 -0.13 -12.61
CA LEU A 238 -8.16 -0.35 -13.29
C LEU A 238 -8.39 -0.75 -14.76
N GLU A 239 -9.34 -1.65 -15.02
CA GLU A 239 -9.68 -2.08 -16.39
C GLU A 239 -10.23 -0.94 -17.25
N GLU A 240 -11.06 -0.05 -16.69
CA GLU A 240 -11.53 1.15 -17.39
C GLU A 240 -10.40 2.10 -17.81
N LEU A 241 -9.33 2.14 -17.01
CA LEU A 241 -8.13 2.91 -17.31
C LEU A 241 -7.15 2.19 -18.26
N GLY A 242 -7.52 1.01 -18.78
CA GLY A 242 -6.76 0.28 -19.79
C GLY A 242 -5.68 -0.65 -19.23
N MET A 243 -5.89 -1.21 -18.03
CA MET A 243 -4.96 -2.18 -17.41
C MET A 243 -4.65 -3.37 -18.31
N ASP A 244 -5.63 -3.93 -19.03
CA ASP A 244 -5.39 -5.00 -20.00
C ASP A 244 -4.36 -4.61 -21.07
N THR A 245 -4.53 -3.43 -21.68
CA THR A 245 -3.63 -2.95 -22.72
C THR A 245 -2.21 -2.75 -22.19
N ILE A 246 -2.08 -2.25 -20.95
CA ILE A 246 -0.78 -2.08 -20.28
C ILE A 246 -0.14 -3.44 -20.01
N THR A 247 -0.88 -4.41 -19.45
CA THR A 247 -0.39 -5.75 -19.17
C THR A 247 0.07 -6.44 -20.46
N GLN A 248 -0.75 -6.45 -21.51
CA GLN A 248 -0.40 -7.09 -22.78
C GLN A 248 0.84 -6.45 -23.42
N ARG A 249 0.98 -5.13 -23.33
CA ARG A 249 2.15 -4.42 -23.85
C ARG A 249 3.44 -4.84 -23.15
N HIS A 250 3.42 -4.95 -21.82
CA HIS A 250 4.60 -5.35 -21.05
C HIS A 250 4.91 -6.84 -21.21
N MET A 251 3.89 -7.71 -21.27
CA MET A 251 4.06 -9.15 -21.50
C MET A 251 4.68 -9.48 -22.87
N ASN A 252 4.32 -8.73 -23.91
CA ASN A 252 4.80 -8.95 -25.27
C ASN A 252 6.12 -8.22 -25.58
N LYS A 253 6.66 -7.44 -24.65
CA LYS A 253 7.89 -6.68 -24.85
C LYS A 253 9.11 -7.60 -24.77
N GLN A 254 9.89 -7.65 -25.84
CA GLN A 254 11.17 -8.37 -25.86
C GLN A 254 12.16 -7.72 -24.88
N GLY A 255 12.79 -8.53 -24.01
CA GLY A 255 13.71 -8.05 -23.00
C GLY A 255 13.05 -7.33 -21.81
N ALA A 256 11.76 -7.61 -21.55
CA ALA A 256 11.09 -7.15 -20.34
C ALA A 256 11.74 -7.74 -19.08
N ASP A 257 11.68 -6.98 -17.99
CA ASP A 257 12.15 -7.38 -16.68
C ASP A 257 11.29 -8.54 -16.13
N LEU A 258 11.93 -9.63 -15.68
CA LEU A 258 11.24 -10.84 -15.26
C LEU A 258 10.42 -10.64 -13.97
N ASP A 259 10.90 -9.78 -13.06
CA ASP A 259 10.19 -9.49 -11.82
C ASP A 259 8.92 -8.69 -12.13
N LEU A 260 9.00 -7.75 -13.08
CA LEU A 260 7.84 -7.02 -13.56
C LEU A 260 6.81 -7.93 -14.23
N LEU A 261 7.26 -8.85 -15.09
CA LEU A 261 6.38 -9.84 -15.73
C LEU A 261 5.69 -10.71 -14.68
N THR A 262 6.43 -11.13 -13.65
CA THR A 262 5.89 -11.91 -12.53
C THR A 262 4.79 -11.12 -11.82
N GLN A 263 4.99 -9.82 -11.53
CA GLN A 263 3.96 -9.00 -10.92
C GLN A 263 2.69 -8.88 -11.78
N PHE A 264 2.80 -8.76 -13.10
CA PHE A 264 1.63 -8.81 -13.97
C PHE A 264 0.94 -10.18 -13.99
N GLN A 265 1.70 -11.27 -13.94
CA GLN A 265 1.14 -12.63 -13.86
C GLN A 265 0.36 -12.87 -12.56
N ILE A 266 0.83 -12.30 -11.43
CA ILE A 266 0.13 -12.36 -10.14
C ILE A 266 -1.26 -11.70 -10.27
N TYR A 267 -1.33 -10.53 -10.90
CA TYR A 267 -2.60 -9.83 -11.13
C TYR A 267 -3.56 -10.63 -12.02
N GLU A 268 -3.09 -11.16 -13.15
CA GLU A 268 -3.91 -12.03 -14.02
C GLU A 268 -4.44 -13.27 -13.29
N SER A 269 -3.59 -13.88 -12.47
CA SER A 269 -3.95 -15.07 -11.70
C SER A 269 -4.99 -14.74 -10.64
N ALA A 270 -4.90 -13.57 -9.99
CA ALA A 270 -5.88 -13.11 -9.01
C ALA A 270 -7.27 -12.90 -9.64
N LEU A 271 -7.34 -12.32 -10.84
CA LEU A 271 -8.59 -12.15 -11.58
C LEU A 271 -9.21 -13.50 -11.96
N ARG A 272 -8.42 -14.40 -12.56
CA ARG A 272 -8.90 -15.74 -12.98
C ARG A 272 -9.40 -16.57 -11.80
N HIS A 273 -8.67 -16.52 -10.69
CA HIS A 273 -9.05 -17.22 -9.47
C HIS A 273 -10.42 -16.75 -8.96
N GLU A 274 -10.67 -15.44 -8.96
CA GLU A 274 -11.94 -14.89 -8.48
C GLU A 274 -13.11 -15.16 -9.45
N ASP A 275 -12.83 -15.22 -10.76
CA ASP A 275 -13.82 -15.50 -11.81
C ASP A 275 -14.26 -16.99 -11.85
N GLY A 276 -13.62 -17.83 -11.06
CA GLY A 276 -13.88 -19.27 -10.97
C GLY A 276 -13.22 -20.10 -12.07
N ASP A 277 -12.16 -19.58 -12.70
CA ASP A 277 -11.39 -20.31 -13.71
C ASP A 277 -10.39 -21.25 -13.02
N ASP A 278 -10.67 -22.56 -13.11
CA ASP A 278 -9.97 -23.61 -12.36
C ASP A 278 -8.62 -23.97 -13.04
N SER A 279 -7.69 -23.01 -13.06
CA SER A 279 -6.33 -23.28 -13.53
C SER A 279 -5.48 -23.82 -12.38
N SER A 280 -5.12 -25.10 -12.46
CA SER A 280 -4.22 -25.80 -11.53
C SER A 280 -2.84 -25.15 -11.36
N ALA A 281 -2.49 -24.13 -12.16
CA ALA A 281 -1.29 -23.32 -12.05
C ALA A 281 -1.36 -22.23 -10.95
N ILE A 282 -2.55 -21.92 -10.43
CA ILE A 282 -2.80 -20.83 -9.47
C ILE A 282 -2.23 -21.14 -8.07
N SER A 283 -2.06 -22.43 -7.73
CA SER A 283 -1.63 -22.89 -6.40
C SER A 283 -0.20 -22.48 -5.98
N LEU A 284 0.66 -22.05 -6.92
CA LEU A 284 2.06 -21.72 -6.63
C LEU A 284 2.35 -20.23 -6.37
N VAL A 285 1.36 -19.34 -6.51
CA VAL A 285 1.60 -17.91 -6.30
C VAL A 285 1.32 -17.57 -4.84
N GLU A 286 2.38 -17.52 -4.03
CA GLU A 286 2.31 -17.23 -2.58
C GLU A 286 1.65 -15.87 -2.26
N SER A 287 1.58 -14.96 -3.24
CA SER A 287 0.94 -13.65 -3.14
C SER A 287 -0.59 -13.65 -3.34
N LEU A 288 -1.19 -14.79 -3.72
CA LEU A 288 -2.64 -14.90 -3.83
C LEU A 288 -3.30 -15.06 -2.46
N ARG A 289 -4.46 -14.44 -2.28
CA ARG A 289 -5.23 -14.54 -1.05
C ARG A 289 -5.65 -16.00 -0.82
N ARG A 290 -5.20 -16.58 0.28
CA ARG A 290 -5.52 -17.97 0.65
C ARG A 290 -6.93 -18.13 1.25
N VAL A 291 -7.47 -17.05 1.82
CA VAL A 291 -8.82 -17.02 2.39
C VAL A 291 -9.80 -16.55 1.32
N PRO A 292 -10.86 -17.34 1.01
CA PRO A 292 -11.88 -16.94 0.05
C PRO A 292 -12.53 -15.61 0.43
N ARG A 293 -12.82 -14.75 -0.56
CA ARG A 293 -13.51 -13.49 -0.32
C ARG A 293 -14.96 -13.73 0.10
N MET A 294 -15.49 -12.82 0.92
CA MET A 294 -16.92 -12.83 1.25
C MET A 294 -17.72 -12.52 0.00
N LYS A 295 -18.61 -13.45 -0.39
CA LYS A 295 -19.50 -13.30 -1.54
C LYS A 295 -20.64 -12.36 -1.19
N SER A 296 -21.01 -11.49 -2.14
CA SER A 296 -22.22 -10.68 -2.02
C SER A 296 -23.47 -11.57 -2.11
N GLU A 297 -24.55 -11.22 -1.40
CA GLU A 297 -25.85 -11.90 -1.53
C GLU A 297 -26.48 -11.55 -2.89
N GLY A 298 -26.11 -12.27 -3.95
CA GLY A 298 -26.55 -11.97 -5.32
C GLY A 298 -25.92 -12.87 -6.38
N GLN A 299 -26.18 -12.58 -7.67
CA GLN A 299 -25.53 -13.28 -8.77
C GLN A 299 -24.00 -13.14 -8.69
N PRO A 300 -23.23 -14.20 -9.01
CA PRO A 300 -21.78 -14.13 -8.99
C PRO A 300 -21.28 -13.08 -9.99
N ARG A 301 -20.73 -11.97 -9.46
CA ARG A 301 -20.03 -10.94 -10.25
C ARG A 301 -18.73 -11.55 -10.79
N LYS A 302 -18.36 -11.19 -12.01
CA LYS A 302 -17.13 -11.64 -12.69
C LYS A 302 -16.39 -10.43 -13.26
N SER A 303 -15.09 -10.56 -13.47
CA SER A 303 -14.27 -9.50 -14.03
C SER A 303 -14.73 -9.15 -15.45
N LYS A 304 -14.50 -7.90 -15.86
CA LYS A 304 -14.75 -7.44 -17.24
C LYS A 304 -14.02 -8.28 -18.29
N ARG A 305 -12.88 -8.88 -17.95
CA ARG A 305 -12.10 -9.73 -18.87
C ARG A 305 -12.74 -11.09 -19.11
N HIS A 306 -13.45 -11.65 -18.13
CA HIS A 306 -14.17 -12.91 -18.31
C HIS A 306 -15.30 -12.78 -19.36
N ASP A 307 -16.01 -11.65 -19.41
CA ASP A 307 -17.06 -11.42 -20.40
C ASP A 307 -16.49 -11.30 -21.84
N VAL A 308 -15.31 -10.68 -21.98
CA VAL A 308 -14.58 -10.62 -23.26
C VAL A 308 -14.07 -12.01 -23.68
N GLY A 309 -13.55 -12.80 -22.74
CA GLY A 309 -13.11 -14.19 -22.98
C GLY A 309 -14.25 -15.10 -23.45
N GLN A 310 -15.47 -14.93 -22.94
CA GLN A 310 -16.65 -15.64 -23.45
C GLN A 310 -17.10 -15.17 -24.84
N LYS A 311 -16.97 -13.88 -25.17
CA LYS A 311 -17.31 -13.38 -26.51
C LYS A 311 -16.35 -13.88 -27.60
N MET A 312 -15.09 -14.17 -27.26
CA MET A 312 -14.12 -14.77 -28.20
C MET A 312 -14.23 -16.30 -28.29
N THR A 313 -14.82 -16.97 -27.30
CA THR A 313 -14.93 -18.46 -27.25
C THR A 313 -16.32 -19.00 -27.60
N LYS A 314 -17.36 -18.16 -27.69
CA LYS A 314 -18.64 -18.58 -28.28
C LYS A 314 -18.54 -18.56 -29.80
N PRO A 315 -18.66 -19.71 -30.51
CA PRO A 315 -19.00 -19.68 -31.92
C PRO A 315 -20.36 -19.01 -32.03
N THR A 316 -20.48 -17.99 -32.86
CA THR A 316 -21.73 -17.34 -33.20
C THR A 316 -22.74 -18.42 -33.59
N SER A 317 -23.71 -18.69 -32.71
CA SER A 317 -24.80 -19.61 -33.03
C SER A 317 -25.70 -18.91 -34.04
N VAL A 318 -25.52 -19.27 -35.31
CA VAL A 318 -26.41 -18.88 -36.40
C VAL A 318 -27.77 -19.52 -36.14
N PRO A 319 -28.91 -18.80 -36.21
CA PRO A 319 -30.21 -19.40 -35.99
C PRO A 319 -30.57 -20.34 -37.16
N GLY A 320 -30.78 -21.62 -36.84
CA GLY A 320 -31.65 -22.56 -37.54
C GLY A 320 -31.51 -22.71 -39.06
N LEU A 321 -30.84 -23.78 -39.50
CA LEU A 321 -31.06 -24.40 -40.82
C LEU A 321 -31.24 -25.93 -40.63
N PRO A 322 -32.13 -26.58 -41.41
CA PRO A 322 -32.56 -27.96 -41.15
C PRO A 322 -31.45 -29.00 -41.39
N SER A 323 -31.49 -30.07 -40.60
CA SER A 323 -30.63 -31.24 -40.65
C SER A 323 -30.47 -31.81 -42.06
N ALA A 324 -29.23 -32.05 -42.47
CA ALA A 324 -28.88 -32.71 -43.73
C ALA A 324 -29.41 -34.16 -43.81
N PRO A 325 -29.71 -34.67 -45.02
CA PRO A 325 -30.26 -36.01 -45.19
C PRO A 325 -29.23 -37.12 -44.90
N GLU A 326 -29.70 -38.20 -44.27
CA GLU A 326 -28.95 -39.42 -43.93
C GLU A 326 -28.16 -39.93 -45.15
N THR A 327 -26.88 -40.26 -44.95
CA THR A 327 -26.05 -40.73 -46.06
C THR A 327 -26.38 -42.20 -46.40
N PRO A 328 -26.26 -42.62 -47.68
CA PRO A 328 -26.50 -44.01 -48.09
C PRO A 328 -25.65 -45.05 -47.33
N ALA A 329 -24.50 -44.64 -46.78
CA ALA A 329 -23.62 -45.47 -45.96
C ALA A 329 -24.20 -45.76 -44.56
N GLU A 330 -24.94 -44.81 -43.98
CA GLU A 330 -25.61 -44.96 -42.68
C GLU A 330 -26.86 -45.85 -42.81
N ALA A 331 -27.63 -45.67 -43.89
CA ALA A 331 -28.77 -46.52 -44.21
C ALA A 331 -28.36 -48.00 -44.42
N PHE A 332 -27.19 -48.24 -45.02
CA PHE A 332 -26.67 -49.60 -45.23
C PHE A 332 -26.21 -50.28 -43.93
N ARG A 333 -25.58 -49.52 -43.02
CA ARG A 333 -25.18 -50.04 -41.69
C ARG A 333 -26.39 -50.42 -40.85
N ARG A 334 -27.46 -49.61 -40.89
CA ARG A 334 -28.70 -49.86 -40.13
C ARG A 334 -29.44 -51.10 -40.63
N ARG A 335 -29.53 -51.33 -41.94
CA ARG A 335 -30.09 -52.57 -42.51
C ARG A 335 -29.29 -53.82 -42.12
N ARG A 336 -27.97 -53.73 -42.04
CA ARG A 336 -27.12 -54.86 -41.64
C ARG A 336 -27.24 -55.21 -40.15
N GLN A 337 -27.52 -54.23 -39.29
CA GLN A 337 -27.79 -54.47 -37.87
C GLN A 337 -29.17 -55.13 -37.66
N GLN A 338 -30.19 -54.72 -38.41
CA GLN A 338 -31.53 -55.33 -38.30
C GLN A 338 -31.62 -56.77 -38.84
N GLN A 339 -30.75 -57.17 -39.77
CA GLN A 339 -30.68 -58.56 -40.26
C GLN A 339 -29.89 -59.52 -39.35
N ARG A 340 -29.28 -59.02 -38.26
CA ARG A 340 -28.59 -59.87 -37.26
C ARG A 340 -29.46 -60.25 -36.06
N GLU A 341 -30.68 -59.72 -35.97
CA GLU A 341 -31.62 -59.99 -34.87
C GLU A 341 -32.81 -60.86 -35.27
N TYR A 342 -32.70 -61.62 -36.37
CA TYR A 342 -33.64 -62.70 -36.70
C TYR A 342 -32.92 -63.97 -37.12
#